data_AF-A0A7C1UQ83-F1
#
_entry.id   AF-A0A7C1UQ83-F1
#
_cell.length_a   1.000
_cell.length_b   1.000
_cell.length_c   1.000
_cell.angle_alpha   90.00
_cell.angle_beta   90.00
_cell.angle_gamma   90.00
#
_symmetry.space_group_name_H-M   'P 1'
#
loop_
_entity.id
_entity.type
_entity.pdbx_description
1 polymer ?
#
loop_
_entity_poly.entity_id
_entity_poly.type
_entity_poly.pdbx_seq_one_letter_code
_entity_poly.pdbx_strand_id
1 'polypeptide(L)'
;MLGFNDMTPLFVTIQKNIKDDFHLLDINQIEPWVFFNSGKPMRVKKHDGKQISYEGGGFEGSPQDVFWGKYIEPFIEEIAVKQVNSAVELSKSKNINGVNVLKEAEMLLYGEISKVFSKMAKIEQRLLGKGYPEKVKARDVQPYISASSEFVKALVQSEISMWSTKPWYELWYEKNKFIIWAAGVFLTMVGLYAKFK
;
A
#
# COMPACT_ATOMS: atom_id res chain seq x y z
N MET A 1 17.74 5.47 -9.61
CA MET A 1 18.03 4.55 -8.49
C MET A 1 18.58 5.39 -7.36
N LEU A 2 17.91 5.43 -6.21
CA LEU A 2 18.43 6.10 -5.01
C LEU A 2 19.56 5.25 -4.41
N GLY A 3 20.68 5.87 -4.03
CA GLY A 3 21.79 5.17 -3.40
C GLY A 3 21.47 4.82 -1.95
N PHE A 4 22.17 3.84 -1.37
CA PHE A 4 21.97 3.43 0.03
C PHE A 4 22.17 4.58 1.05
N ASN A 5 22.90 5.63 0.67
CA ASN A 5 23.09 6.85 1.47
C ASN A 5 21.92 7.86 1.41
N ASP A 6 20.93 7.64 0.53
CA ASP A 6 19.78 8.54 0.36
C ASP A 6 18.53 8.08 1.13
N MET A 7 18.62 6.95 1.84
CA MET A 7 17.49 6.34 2.53
C MET A 7 17.17 7.07 3.83
N THR A 8 15.87 7.24 4.10
CA THR A 8 15.41 7.83 5.35
C THR A 8 15.66 6.88 6.54
N PRO A 9 15.78 7.41 7.77
CA PRO A 9 15.86 6.59 8.97
C PRO A 9 14.66 5.65 9.17
N LEU A 10 13.53 5.90 8.50
CA LEU A 10 12.32 5.08 8.57
C LEU A 10 12.29 3.92 7.57
N PHE A 11 13.22 3.88 6.62
CA PHE A 11 13.23 2.91 5.52
C PHE A 11 13.12 1.46 6.02
N VAL A 12 13.92 1.08 7.02
CA VAL A 12 13.95 -0.29 7.55
C VAL A 12 12.60 -0.66 8.17
N THR A 13 11.99 0.25 8.91
CA THR A 13 10.68 0.05 9.53
C THR A 13 9.59 -0.12 8.48
N ILE A 14 9.56 0.76 7.49
CA ILE A 14 8.56 0.71 6.41
C ILE A 14 8.73 -0.55 5.56
N GLN A 15 9.96 -0.88 5.21
CA GLN A 15 10.27 -2.12 4.50
C GLN A 15 9.77 -3.34 5.27
N LYS A 16 10.03 -3.41 6.58
CA LYS A 16 9.56 -4.53 7.40
C LYS A 16 8.04 -4.62 7.38
N ASN A 17 7.34 -3.52 7.65
CA ASN A 17 5.88 -3.51 7.72
C ASN A 17 5.23 -3.91 6.39
N ILE A 18 5.74 -3.38 5.28
CA ILE A 18 5.27 -3.76 3.93
C ILE A 18 5.51 -5.25 3.69
N LYS A 19 6.73 -5.75 3.95
CA LYS A 19 7.04 -7.18 3.76
C LYS A 19 6.16 -8.10 4.61
N ASP A 20 5.91 -7.74 5.86
CA ASP A 20 5.07 -8.54 6.76
C ASP A 20 3.62 -8.62 6.24
N ASP A 21 3.04 -7.50 5.82
CA ASP A 21 1.67 -7.47 5.26
C ASP A 21 1.57 -8.28 3.96
N PHE A 22 2.54 -8.15 3.06
CA PHE A 22 2.60 -8.94 1.83
C PHE A 22 2.87 -10.43 2.09
N HIS A 23 3.62 -10.76 3.14
CA HIS A 23 3.80 -12.14 3.57
C HIS A 23 2.49 -12.76 4.07
N LEU A 24 1.69 -12.00 4.82
CA LEU A 24 0.35 -12.44 5.23
C LEU A 24 -0.60 -12.58 4.04
N LEU A 25 -0.56 -11.66 3.08
CA LEU A 25 -1.29 -11.78 1.82
C LEU A 25 -0.94 -13.09 1.10
N ASP A 26 0.35 -13.37 0.99
CA ASP A 26 0.87 -14.54 0.32
C ASP A 26 0.38 -15.85 0.96
N ILE A 27 0.61 -16.02 2.26
CA ILE A 27 0.19 -17.22 3.02
C ILE A 27 -1.33 -17.42 2.92
N ASN A 28 -2.12 -16.35 3.06
CA ASN A 28 -3.56 -16.50 3.21
C ASN A 28 -4.31 -16.58 1.87
N GLN A 29 -3.79 -15.94 0.81
CA GLN A 29 -4.53 -15.76 -0.44
C GLN A 29 -3.86 -16.41 -1.64
N ILE A 30 -2.54 -16.60 -1.65
CA ILE A 30 -1.79 -17.09 -2.82
C ILE A 30 -1.34 -18.53 -2.62
N GLU A 31 -0.68 -18.84 -1.51
CA GLU A 31 -0.18 -20.19 -1.21
C GLU A 31 -1.25 -21.30 -1.25
N PRO A 32 -2.50 -21.08 -0.81
CA PRO A 32 -3.53 -22.12 -0.88
C PRO A 32 -3.73 -22.66 -2.31
N TRP A 33 -3.54 -21.84 -3.33
CA TRP A 33 -3.68 -22.23 -4.74
C TRP A 33 -2.64 -23.25 -5.20
N VAL A 34 -1.50 -23.35 -4.52
CA VAL A 34 -0.51 -24.41 -4.79
C VAL A 34 -1.12 -25.80 -4.57
N PHE A 35 -2.07 -25.92 -3.64
CA PHE A 35 -2.70 -27.17 -3.25
C PHE A 35 -3.97 -27.47 -4.05
N PHE A 36 -4.29 -26.71 -5.10
CA PHE A 36 -5.49 -26.88 -5.92
C PHE A 36 -5.67 -28.33 -6.42
N ASN A 37 -4.60 -28.96 -6.90
CA ASN A 37 -4.61 -30.35 -7.40
C ASN A 37 -4.29 -31.41 -6.33
N SER A 38 -4.31 -31.06 -5.03
CA SER A 38 -3.90 -31.98 -3.94
C SER A 38 -4.94 -33.03 -3.55
N GLY A 39 -6.13 -33.01 -4.16
CA GLY A 39 -7.24 -33.90 -3.84
C GLY A 39 -8.06 -33.49 -2.62
N LYS A 40 -7.65 -32.46 -1.87
CA LYS A 40 -8.48 -31.81 -0.84
C LYS A 40 -9.08 -30.50 -1.37
N PRO A 41 -10.27 -30.11 -0.92
CA PRO A 41 -10.86 -28.84 -1.32
C PRO A 41 -9.99 -27.67 -0.88
N MET A 42 -9.55 -26.87 -1.86
CA MET A 42 -8.87 -25.60 -1.59
C MET A 42 -9.91 -24.55 -1.19
N ARG A 43 -9.64 -23.79 -0.12
CA ARG A 43 -10.54 -22.75 0.38
C ARG A 43 -9.79 -21.45 0.61
N VAL A 44 -10.29 -20.37 0.02
CA VAL A 44 -9.78 -19.00 0.22
C VAL A 44 -10.94 -18.03 0.37
N LYS A 45 -10.73 -16.93 1.09
CA LYS A 45 -11.75 -15.88 1.25
C LYS A 45 -11.39 -14.71 0.35
N LYS A 46 -12.31 -14.33 -0.53
CA LYS A 46 -12.24 -13.07 -1.28
C LYS A 46 -12.26 -11.88 -0.34
N HIS A 47 -11.86 -10.74 -0.87
CA HIS A 47 -11.89 -9.45 -0.18
C HIS A 47 -13.31 -9.08 0.32
N ASP A 48 -14.34 -9.42 -0.46
CA ASP A 48 -15.76 -9.24 -0.07
C ASP A 48 -16.26 -10.23 1.00
N GLY A 49 -15.37 -11.05 1.56
CA GLY A 49 -15.67 -12.05 2.58
C GLY A 49 -16.26 -13.35 2.04
N LYS A 50 -16.59 -13.44 0.74
CA LYS A 50 -17.10 -14.68 0.15
C LYS A 50 -16.02 -15.73 0.08
N GLN A 51 -16.38 -16.96 0.42
CA GLN A 51 -15.45 -18.08 0.32
C GLN A 51 -15.48 -18.66 -1.11
N ILE A 52 -14.30 -18.80 -1.70
CA ILE A 52 -14.08 -19.64 -2.88
C ILE A 52 -13.69 -21.03 -2.37
N SER A 53 -14.34 -22.05 -2.91
CA SER A 53 -13.96 -23.45 -2.69
C SER A 53 -13.91 -24.17 -4.02
N TYR A 54 -12.79 -24.83 -4.30
CA TYR A 54 -12.63 -25.71 -5.46
C TYR A 54 -12.27 -27.11 -5.00
N GLU A 55 -12.97 -28.11 -5.54
CA GLU A 55 -12.77 -29.52 -5.27
C GLU A 55 -12.94 -30.32 -6.57
N GLY A 56 -11.92 -31.09 -6.94
CA GLY A 56 -11.90 -31.79 -8.23
C GLY A 56 -11.78 -30.86 -9.44
N GLY A 57 -11.54 -31.45 -10.61
CA GLY A 57 -11.35 -30.71 -11.87
C GLY A 57 -9.94 -30.17 -12.09
N GLY A 58 -9.72 -29.57 -13.25
CA GLY A 58 -8.46 -28.91 -13.62
C GLY A 58 -8.49 -27.42 -13.30
N PHE A 59 -7.32 -26.78 -13.27
CA PHE A 59 -7.21 -25.33 -13.06
C PHE A 59 -7.73 -24.49 -14.24
N GLU A 60 -7.84 -25.09 -15.44
CA GLU A 60 -8.30 -24.43 -16.66
C GLU A 60 -9.78 -23.99 -16.57
N GLY A 61 -10.11 -22.84 -17.14
CA GLY A 61 -11.47 -22.27 -17.15
C GLY A 61 -11.79 -21.46 -15.90
N SER A 62 -12.92 -21.75 -15.25
CA SER A 62 -13.42 -20.96 -14.10
C SER A 62 -12.41 -20.72 -12.97
N PRO A 63 -11.59 -21.71 -12.54
CA PRO A 63 -10.59 -21.46 -11.50
C PRO A 63 -9.53 -20.44 -11.91
N GLN A 64 -9.03 -20.55 -13.14
CA GLN A 64 -8.09 -19.60 -13.73
C GLN A 64 -8.72 -18.20 -13.86
N ASP A 65 -9.98 -18.10 -14.31
CA ASP A 65 -10.69 -16.83 -14.42
C ASP A 65 -10.87 -16.15 -13.07
N VAL A 66 -11.16 -16.91 -12.01
CA VAL A 66 -11.24 -16.37 -10.65
C VAL A 66 -9.86 -15.95 -10.13
N PHE A 67 -8.82 -16.76 -10.38
CA PHE A 67 -7.47 -16.48 -9.89
C PHE A 67 -6.89 -15.18 -10.46
N TRP A 68 -7.18 -14.88 -11.73
CA TRP A 68 -6.72 -13.66 -12.41
C TRP A 68 -7.77 -12.55 -12.48
N GLY A 69 -9.00 -12.82 -12.05
CA GLY A 69 -10.15 -11.92 -12.19
C GLY A 69 -10.35 -11.02 -10.97
N LYS A 70 -9.47 -10.01 -10.80
CA LYS A 70 -9.55 -9.02 -9.70
C LYS A 70 -9.60 -9.64 -8.30
N TYR A 71 -8.94 -10.79 -8.12
CA TYR A 71 -8.96 -11.51 -6.85
C TYR A 71 -7.96 -10.94 -5.83
N ILE A 72 -6.73 -10.65 -6.27
CA ILE A 72 -5.65 -10.24 -5.38
C ILE A 72 -5.54 -8.71 -5.25
N GLU A 73 -5.96 -8.00 -6.29
CA GLU A 73 -5.85 -6.55 -6.45
C GLU A 73 -6.50 -5.79 -5.29
N PRO A 74 -7.73 -6.12 -4.83
CA PRO A 74 -8.33 -5.41 -3.70
C PRO A 74 -7.51 -5.52 -2.40
N PHE A 75 -6.84 -6.65 -2.16
CA PHE A 75 -5.98 -6.81 -0.99
C PHE A 75 -4.68 -6.00 -1.12
N ILE A 76 -4.11 -5.94 -2.33
CA ILE A 76 -2.93 -5.12 -2.62
C ILE A 76 -3.27 -3.63 -2.40
N GLU A 77 -4.42 -3.19 -2.89
CA GLU A 77 -4.91 -1.81 -2.73
C GLU A 77 -5.10 -1.46 -1.25
N GLU A 78 -5.71 -2.35 -0.46
CA GLU A 78 -5.88 -2.16 0.98
C GLU A 78 -4.53 -2.05 1.71
N ILE A 79 -3.59 -2.95 1.42
CA ILE A 79 -2.23 -2.91 2.00
C ILE A 79 -1.53 -1.61 1.60
N ALA A 80 -1.63 -1.18 0.34
CA ALA A 80 -1.03 0.06 -0.13
C ALA A 80 -1.59 1.28 0.62
N VAL A 81 -2.91 1.40 0.76
CA VAL A 81 -3.56 2.47 1.55
C VAL A 81 -3.08 2.45 2.99
N LYS A 82 -3.10 1.29 3.65
CA LYS A 82 -2.63 1.12 5.02
C LYS A 82 -1.17 1.57 5.19
N GLN A 83 -0.28 1.13 4.31
CA GLN A 83 1.15 1.38 4.44
C GLN A 83 1.53 2.82 4.10
N VAL A 84 0.86 3.43 3.11
CA VAL A 84 1.05 4.85 2.79
C VAL A 84 0.59 5.73 3.97
N ASN A 85 -0.59 5.45 4.55
CA ASN A 85 -1.08 6.18 5.72
C ASN A 85 -0.13 6.03 6.92
N SER A 86 0.34 4.81 7.18
CA SER A 86 1.34 4.55 8.23
C SER A 86 2.64 5.33 8.01
N ALA A 87 3.13 5.39 6.76
CA ALA A 87 4.31 6.17 6.40
C ALA A 87 4.11 7.68 6.65
N VAL A 88 2.93 8.22 6.33
CA VAL A 88 2.55 9.61 6.63
C VAL A 88 2.56 9.88 8.13
N GLU A 89 1.91 9.02 8.92
CA GLU A 89 1.83 9.15 10.38
C GLU A 89 3.20 9.05 11.06
N LEU A 90 4.02 8.08 10.64
CA LEU A 90 5.39 7.92 11.14
C LEU A 90 6.24 9.15 10.80
N SER A 91 6.13 9.67 9.58
CA SER A 91 6.85 10.88 9.16
C SER A 91 6.46 12.09 10.01
N LYS A 92 5.15 12.28 10.27
CA LYS A 92 4.64 13.36 11.13
C LYS A 92 5.13 13.21 12.57
N SER A 93 5.01 12.02 13.15
CA SER A 93 5.38 11.75 14.55
C SER A 93 6.89 11.89 14.81
N LYS A 94 7.73 11.61 13.81
CA LYS A 94 9.19 11.71 13.89
C LYS A 94 9.75 13.02 13.33
N ASN A 95 8.87 13.92 12.85
CA ASN A 95 9.25 15.19 12.22
C ASN A 95 10.26 15.02 11.06
N ILE A 96 10.05 13.99 10.23
CA ILE A 96 10.85 13.69 9.04
C ILE A 96 10.09 14.17 7.81
N ASN A 97 10.82 14.58 6.77
CA ASN A 97 10.22 14.93 5.49
C ASN A 97 9.51 13.70 4.86
N GLY A 98 8.18 13.71 4.87
CA GLY A 98 7.35 12.62 4.36
C GLY A 98 7.49 12.37 2.86
N VAL A 99 7.97 13.33 2.07
CA VAL A 99 8.11 13.14 0.61
C VAL A 99 9.08 12.01 0.27
N ASN A 100 10.22 11.94 0.94
CA ASN A 100 11.21 10.88 0.69
C ASN A 100 10.71 9.54 1.21
N VAL A 101 10.07 9.55 2.38
CA VAL A 101 9.48 8.37 3.01
C VAL A 101 8.39 7.75 2.11
N LEU A 102 7.55 8.59 1.51
CA LEU A 102 6.49 8.16 0.60
C LEU A 102 7.04 7.57 -0.70
N LYS A 103 8.11 8.14 -1.27
CA LYS A 103 8.79 7.58 -2.45
C LYS A 103 9.44 6.22 -2.14
N GLU A 104 9.99 6.05 -0.93
CA GLU A 104 10.51 4.77 -0.47
C GLU A 104 9.40 3.73 -0.35
N ALA A 105 8.27 4.10 0.24
CA ALA A 105 7.09 3.24 0.32
C ALA A 105 6.59 2.83 -1.07
N GLU A 106 6.50 3.76 -2.02
CA GLU A 106 6.13 3.48 -3.42
C GLU A 106 7.03 2.40 -4.04
N MET A 107 8.35 2.59 -3.94
CA MET A 107 9.34 1.66 -4.49
C MET A 107 9.25 0.27 -3.84
N LEU A 108 9.06 0.22 -2.52
CA LEU A 108 8.92 -1.04 -1.78
C LEU A 108 7.63 -1.78 -2.15
N LEU A 109 6.50 -1.06 -2.22
CA LEU A 109 5.21 -1.59 -2.65
C LEU A 109 5.30 -2.13 -4.08
N TYR A 110 5.90 -1.40 -5.02
CA TYR A 110 6.15 -1.88 -6.38
C TYR A 110 6.90 -3.22 -6.40
N GLY A 111 7.95 -3.33 -5.57
CA GLY A 111 8.75 -4.54 -5.44
C GLY A 111 7.95 -5.74 -4.95
N GLU A 112 7.10 -5.58 -3.94
CA GLU A 112 6.26 -6.66 -3.42
C GLU A 112 5.09 -7.02 -4.37
N ILE A 113 4.46 -6.03 -5.01
CA ILE A 113 3.45 -6.26 -6.05
C ILE A 113 4.02 -7.11 -7.20
N SER A 114 5.22 -6.76 -7.66
CA SER A 114 5.91 -7.51 -8.71
C SER A 114 6.17 -8.97 -8.31
N LYS A 115 6.54 -9.22 -7.05
CA LYS A 115 6.75 -10.57 -6.52
C LYS A 115 5.45 -11.36 -6.44
N VAL A 116 4.37 -10.74 -5.97
CA VAL A 116 3.03 -11.37 -5.87
C VAL A 116 2.58 -11.89 -7.22
N PHE A 117 2.53 -11.03 -8.24
CA PHE A 117 2.06 -11.45 -9.57
C PHE A 117 3.01 -12.46 -10.22
N SER A 118 4.32 -12.31 -10.02
CA SER A 118 5.30 -13.31 -10.48
C SER A 118 5.09 -14.68 -9.82
N LYS A 119 4.75 -14.72 -8.53
CA LYS A 119 4.42 -15.96 -7.82
C LYS A 119 3.12 -16.56 -8.35
N MET A 120 2.09 -15.75 -8.58
CA MET A 120 0.83 -16.19 -9.19
C MET A 120 1.05 -16.84 -10.56
N ALA A 121 1.85 -16.22 -11.44
CA ALA A 121 2.18 -16.79 -12.74
C ALA A 121 2.92 -18.13 -12.63
N LYS A 122 3.83 -18.28 -11.66
CA LYS A 122 4.51 -19.56 -11.39
C LYS A 122 3.53 -20.62 -10.88
N ILE A 123 2.56 -20.24 -10.05
CA ILE A 123 1.51 -21.16 -9.57
C ILE A 123 0.66 -21.63 -10.74
N GLU A 124 0.15 -20.72 -11.57
CA GLU A 124 -0.60 -21.07 -12.79
C GLU A 124 0.21 -22.02 -13.68
N GLN A 125 1.46 -21.67 -13.99
CA GLN A 125 2.34 -22.50 -14.81
C GLN A 125 2.48 -23.92 -14.24
N ARG A 126 2.64 -24.04 -12.91
CA ARG A 126 2.70 -25.33 -12.21
C ARG A 126 1.39 -26.10 -12.29
N LEU A 127 0.25 -25.44 -12.07
CA LEU A 127 -1.07 -26.07 -12.07
C LEU A 127 -1.45 -26.55 -13.47
N LEU A 128 -1.13 -25.79 -14.51
CA LEU A 128 -1.37 -26.15 -15.91
C LEU A 128 -0.37 -27.21 -16.42
N GLY A 129 0.87 -27.18 -15.94
CA GLY A 129 1.92 -28.09 -16.40
C GLY A 129 1.74 -29.55 -15.99
N LYS A 130 0.84 -29.87 -15.05
CA LYS A 130 0.52 -31.25 -14.61
C LYS A 130 1.77 -32.12 -14.34
N GLY A 131 2.81 -31.53 -13.74
CA GLY A 131 4.10 -32.19 -13.47
C GLY A 131 5.25 -31.75 -14.39
N TYR A 132 4.97 -31.04 -15.48
CA TYR A 132 5.95 -30.47 -16.41
C TYR A 132 5.75 -28.95 -16.59
N PRO A 133 5.93 -28.15 -15.52
CA PRO A 133 5.67 -26.69 -15.55
C PRO A 133 6.41 -25.95 -16.66
N GLU A 134 7.64 -26.33 -16.94
CA GLU A 134 8.50 -25.66 -17.93
C GLU A 134 7.97 -25.75 -19.37
N LYS A 135 7.07 -26.70 -19.65
CA LYS A 135 6.43 -26.84 -20.98
C LYS A 135 5.29 -25.86 -21.19
N VAL A 136 4.80 -25.22 -20.11
CA VAL A 136 3.74 -24.21 -20.18
C VAL A 136 4.37 -22.83 -20.13
N LYS A 137 3.98 -21.95 -21.04
CA LYS A 137 4.43 -20.55 -21.02
C LYS A 137 3.86 -19.85 -19.79
N ALA A 138 4.73 -19.21 -19.00
CA ALA A 138 4.28 -18.36 -17.91
C ALA A 138 3.44 -17.18 -18.44
N ARG A 139 2.40 -16.82 -17.71
CA ARG A 139 1.57 -15.66 -18.05
C ARG A 139 2.39 -14.38 -18.03
N ASP A 140 2.08 -13.48 -18.95
CA ASP A 140 2.58 -12.11 -18.87
C ASP A 140 1.86 -11.36 -17.74
N VAL A 141 2.64 -10.97 -16.73
CA VAL A 141 2.17 -10.31 -15.52
C VAL A 141 2.26 -8.79 -15.59
N GLN A 142 2.90 -8.24 -16.64
CA GLN A 142 3.12 -6.80 -16.73
C GLN A 142 1.83 -5.98 -16.66
N PRO A 143 0.72 -6.35 -17.34
CA PRO A 143 -0.51 -5.58 -17.23
C PRO A 143 -1.05 -5.47 -15.79
N TYR A 144 -0.93 -6.55 -15.01
CA TYR A 144 -1.39 -6.59 -13.62
C TYR A 144 -0.46 -5.77 -12.70
N ILE A 145 0.85 -5.91 -12.88
CA ILE A 145 1.84 -5.11 -12.14
C ILE A 145 1.64 -3.63 -12.44
N SER A 146 1.50 -3.24 -13.70
CA SER A 146 1.28 -1.86 -14.11
C SER A 146 0.01 -1.28 -13.50
N ALA A 147 -1.12 -1.97 -13.60
CA ALA A 147 -2.40 -1.49 -13.06
C ALA A 147 -2.34 -1.25 -11.53
N SER A 148 -1.84 -2.23 -10.76
CA SER A 148 -1.72 -2.06 -9.30
C SER A 148 -0.66 -1.02 -8.91
N SER A 149 0.42 -0.91 -9.68
CA SER A 149 1.47 0.08 -9.40
C SER A 149 1.03 1.50 -9.74
N GLU A 150 0.20 1.69 -10.76
CA GLU A 150 -0.42 2.98 -11.08
C GLU A 150 -1.33 3.47 -9.95
N PHE A 151 -2.10 2.57 -9.34
CA PHE A 151 -2.87 2.90 -8.14
C PHE A 151 -1.98 3.39 -7.00
N VAL A 152 -0.91 2.64 -6.68
CA VAL A 152 0.05 3.02 -5.62
C VAL A 152 0.67 4.38 -5.92
N LYS A 153 1.09 4.61 -7.17
CA LYS A 153 1.70 5.87 -7.60
C LYS A 153 0.73 7.04 -7.47
N ALA A 154 -0.53 6.86 -7.87
CA ALA A 154 -1.57 7.90 -7.74
C ALA A 154 -1.83 8.23 -6.26
N LEU A 155 -1.92 7.21 -5.42
CA LEU A 155 -2.07 7.35 -3.97
C LEU A 155 -0.89 8.14 -3.37
N VAL A 156 0.35 7.72 -3.62
CA VAL A 156 1.57 8.39 -3.13
C VAL A 156 1.67 9.83 -3.64
N GLN A 157 1.38 10.07 -4.91
CA GLN A 157 1.43 11.42 -5.48
C GLN A 157 0.40 12.36 -4.84
N SER A 158 -0.78 11.84 -4.49
CA SER A 158 -1.80 12.60 -3.78
C SER A 158 -1.31 13.02 -2.38
N GLU A 159 -0.71 12.11 -1.62
CA GLU A 159 -0.12 12.41 -0.30
C GLU A 159 1.05 13.39 -0.38
N ILE A 160 1.94 13.25 -1.37
CA ILE A 160 3.04 14.20 -1.60
C ILE A 160 2.49 15.60 -1.89
N SER A 161 1.42 15.70 -2.68
CA SER A 161 0.80 16.99 -3.00
C SER A 161 0.19 17.65 -1.76
N MET A 162 -0.42 16.87 -0.86
CA MET A 162 -0.94 17.36 0.41
C MET A 162 0.17 17.80 1.37
N TRP A 163 1.32 17.10 1.32
CA TRP A 163 2.49 17.43 2.14
C TRP A 163 3.14 18.76 1.76
N SER A 164 3.15 19.12 0.47
CA SER A 164 3.75 20.38 -0.03
C SER A 164 2.83 21.59 0.08
N THR A 165 1.52 21.40 0.30
CA THR A 165 0.53 22.50 0.35
C THR A 165 0.37 23.20 1.69
N LYS A 166 0.91 22.72 2.82
CA LYS A 166 0.74 23.45 4.10
C LYS A 166 1.50 24.79 4.05
N PRO A 167 0.80 25.93 3.96
CA PRO A 167 1.45 27.22 3.87
C PRO A 167 2.17 27.52 5.17
N TRP A 168 3.30 28.22 5.09
CA TRP A 168 4.11 28.57 6.28
C TRP A 168 3.29 29.30 7.36
N TYR A 169 2.26 30.04 6.98
CA TYR A 169 1.39 30.76 7.92
C TYR A 169 0.45 29.85 8.71
N GLU A 170 -0.01 28.72 8.16
CA GLU A 170 -0.83 27.76 8.92
C GLU A 170 0.00 27.03 9.98
N LEU A 171 1.23 26.67 9.61
CA LEU A 171 2.20 26.08 10.54
C LEU A 171 2.62 27.08 11.63
N TRP A 172 2.78 28.36 11.27
CA TRP A 172 3.03 29.43 12.22
C TRP A 172 1.82 29.71 13.12
N TYR A 173 0.60 29.73 12.57
CA TYR A 173 -0.64 29.95 13.31
C TYR A 173 -0.91 28.84 14.32
N GLU A 174 -0.82 27.57 13.92
CA GLU A 174 -0.94 26.40 14.80
C GLU A 174 0.04 26.47 15.97
N LYS A 175 1.31 26.78 15.68
CA LYS A 175 2.38 26.90 16.68
C LYS A 175 2.22 28.11 17.60
N ASN A 176 1.67 29.21 17.08
CA ASN A 176 1.58 30.49 17.78
C ASN A 176 0.14 30.91 18.09
N LYS A 177 -0.82 29.97 18.15
CA LYS A 177 -2.23 30.27 18.44
C LYS A 177 -2.43 31.09 19.72
N PHE A 178 -1.54 30.87 20.71
CA PHE A 178 -1.51 31.62 21.96
C PHE A 178 -1.14 33.10 21.76
N ILE A 179 -0.19 33.40 20.87
CA ILE A 179 0.25 34.78 20.56
C ILE A 179 -0.89 35.56 19.90
N ILE A 180 -1.63 34.90 19.00
CA ILE A 180 -2.75 35.51 18.29
C ILE A 180 -3.91 35.79 19.25
N TRP A 181 -4.21 34.85 20.16
CA TRP A 181 -5.18 35.08 21.22
C TRP A 181 -4.75 36.24 22.15
N ALA A 182 -3.48 36.27 22.57
CA ALA A 182 -2.95 37.32 23.43
C ALA A 182 -3.00 38.72 22.75
N ALA A 183 -2.68 38.81 21.46
CA ALA A 183 -2.78 40.04 20.69
C ALA A 183 -4.24 40.56 20.61
N GLY A 184 -5.21 39.64 20.46
CA GLY A 184 -6.64 39.98 20.47
C GLY A 184 -7.11 40.54 21.81
N VAL A 185 -6.67 39.94 22.93
CA VAL A 185 -6.97 40.44 24.29
C VAL A 185 -6.32 41.79 24.56
N PHE A 186 -5.10 42.00 24.07
CA PHE A 186 -4.40 43.26 24.23
C PHE A 186 -5.12 44.41 23.49
N LEU A 187 -5.56 44.18 22.24
CA LEU A 187 -6.29 45.18 21.45
C LEU A 187 -7.63 45.57 22.08
N THR A 188 -8.37 44.63 22.66
CA THR A 188 -9.64 44.93 23.35
C THR A 188 -9.43 45.72 24.64
N MET A 189 -8.38 45.41 25.41
CA MET A 189 -7.98 46.16 26.60
C MET A 189 -7.60 47.60 26.27
N VAL A 190 -6.83 47.82 25.20
CA VAL A 190 -6.45 49.18 24.74
C VAL A 190 -7.67 49.96 24.25
N GLY A 191 -8.57 49.31 23.50
CA GLY A 191 -9.82 49.94 23.04
C GLY A 191 -10.76 50.32 24.18
N LEU A 192 -10.85 49.49 25.22
CA LEU A 192 -11.61 49.82 26.45
C LEU A 192 -10.97 51.00 27.20
N TYR A 193 -9.65 51.01 27.36
CA TYR A 193 -8.94 52.09 28.04
C TYR A 193 -9.10 53.44 27.33
N ALA A 194 -9.10 53.46 26.00
CA ALA A 194 -9.31 54.67 25.20
C ALA A 194 -10.75 55.22 25.27
N LYS A 195 -11.75 54.38 25.60
CA LYS A 195 -13.17 54.78 25.69
C LYS A 195 -13.55 55.34 27.07
N PHE A 196 -12.76 55.04 28.10
CA PHE A 196 -12.97 55.47 29.48
C PHE A 196 -12.05 56.65 29.90
N LYS A 197 -11.45 57.33 28.92
CA LYS A 197 -10.68 58.56 29.08
C LYS A 197 -11.35 59.70 28.32
#